data_AF-A0A2N2HYK8-F1
#
_entry.id   AF-A0A2N2HYK8-F1
#
_cell.length_a   1.000
_cell.length_b   1.000
_cell.length_c   1.000
_cell.angle_alpha   90.00
_cell.angle_beta   90.00
_cell.angle_gamma   90.00
#
_symmetry.space_group_name_H-M   'P 1'
#
loop_
_entity.id
_entity.type
_entity.pdbx_description
1 polymer ?
#
loop_
_entity_poly.entity_id
_entity_poly.type
_entity_poly.pdbx_seq_one_letter_code
_entity_poly.pdbx_strand_id
1 'polypeptide(L)'
;MVKGVQRHTFLLTYRTVLSYACAMKNIIIPPGLLLVIAFLVLAGCQGRLTTVVTHMPLEPPQKDYFRQLPPGELALRKITDPKQIPDYTKACSDLDGLQEAIARSLSYMAKPSSKNFYPYGDITHEQAVKSLQELEKLVSLKLSPQQMNKVLREKFDTYISVGCDDQGTVLFTGYYTPIFDGSPVRTDRFKYPLYKTPDDLIKDPDGTIQGQRAPDGQIHKYPSRVDIQKSNMLAGNELVWLSDPFEVYIVHVQGSAKIRMPDGQTEGIAYAAHNGWEYQSIRKKMIADGKFTEKDINMKAMIDYFKAHPNEVDMYVNENPRFVFFRPETGEPRGSLNESVTPFRTIATDKSIYPRAMFAFTAVDLDTPVGFALDQDTGGAIRAAGRCDVYMGVGNRAGELAGKTYREGQLYYLFVKPDSE
;
A
#
# COMPACT_ATOMS: atom_id res chain seq x y z
N MET A 1 20.49 -46.57 41.77
CA MET A 1 21.75 -46.04 42.35
C MET A 1 21.63 -44.55 42.49
N VAL A 2 22.07 -44.03 43.63
CA VAL A 2 21.89 -42.65 44.14
C VAL A 2 23.15 -41.82 43.82
N LYS A 3 22.97 -40.49 43.72
CA LYS A 3 23.92 -39.33 43.75
C LYS A 3 24.27 -38.73 42.37
N GLY A 4 24.25 -37.40 42.14
CA GLY A 4 23.98 -36.20 42.97
C GLY A 4 23.81 -34.95 42.05
N VAL A 5 22.91 -33.99 42.33
CA VAL A 5 23.09 -32.72 43.09
C VAL A 5 23.99 -31.71 42.32
N GLN A 6 23.63 -30.46 41.93
CA GLN A 6 22.85 -29.39 42.56
C GLN A 6 22.63 -28.15 41.62
N ARG A 7 21.75 -27.21 42.07
CA ARG A 7 21.58 -25.75 41.75
C ARG A 7 20.57 -25.41 40.64
N HIS A 8 19.71 -24.40 40.73
CA HIS A 8 19.22 -23.49 41.79
C HIS A 8 17.89 -22.92 41.25
N THR A 9 16.89 -22.74 42.11
CA THR A 9 15.58 -22.14 41.76
C THR A 9 15.39 -20.88 42.59
N PHE A 10 15.06 -19.75 41.96
CA PHE A 10 14.49 -18.58 42.62
C PHE A 10 13.40 -17.99 41.73
N LEU A 11 12.14 -18.19 42.14
CA LEU A 11 10.98 -17.40 41.74
C LEU A 11 10.49 -16.74 43.02
N LEU A 12 10.37 -15.42 43.07
CA LEU A 12 9.58 -14.75 44.10
C LEU A 12 8.71 -13.66 43.48
N THR A 13 7.41 -13.88 43.61
CA THR A 13 6.25 -13.02 43.40
C THR A 13 6.14 -11.97 44.52
N TYR A 14 5.66 -10.77 44.20
CA TYR A 14 5.29 -9.73 45.17
C TYR A 14 3.80 -9.38 45.04
N ARG A 15 3.05 -9.49 46.15
CA ARG A 15 1.77 -8.79 46.39
C ARG A 15 1.52 -8.60 47.89
N THR A 16 1.41 -7.32 48.27
CA THR A 16 0.46 -6.65 49.19
C THR A 16 0.25 -7.15 50.63
N VAL A 17 0.32 -6.25 51.65
CA VAL A 17 -0.66 -6.11 52.77
C VAL A 17 -0.55 -4.71 53.45
N LEU A 18 -1.71 -4.15 53.82
CA LEU A 18 -2.02 -2.89 54.51
C LEU A 18 -2.11 -3.02 56.06
N SER A 19 -1.85 -1.91 56.75
CA SER A 19 -2.42 -1.39 58.03
C SER A 19 -2.64 -2.27 59.27
N TYR A 20 -2.11 -1.83 60.43
CA TYR A 20 -2.81 -1.83 61.73
C TYR A 20 -2.27 -0.71 62.65
N ALA A 21 -3.19 0.00 63.32
CA ALA A 21 -2.94 1.00 64.36
C ALA A 21 -3.43 0.47 65.72
N CYS A 22 -2.74 0.77 66.83
CA CYS A 22 -3.33 0.65 68.16
C CYS A 22 -2.68 1.59 69.21
N ALA A 23 -3.52 2.48 69.73
CA ALA A 23 -3.67 2.98 71.11
C ALA A 23 -2.48 3.54 71.92
N MET A 24 -2.60 4.84 72.20
CA MET A 24 -1.93 5.61 73.25
C MET A 24 -2.43 5.24 74.67
N LYS A 25 -1.52 5.31 75.67
CA LYS A 25 -1.86 5.54 77.08
C LYS A 25 -0.89 6.57 77.70
N ASN A 26 -1.49 7.50 78.44
CA ASN A 26 -0.93 8.65 79.14
C ASN A 26 0.20 8.32 80.12
N ILE A 27 1.14 9.25 80.32
CA ILE A 27 1.56 9.84 81.62
C ILE A 27 2.55 11.00 81.36
N ILE A 28 2.31 12.11 82.06
CA ILE A 28 3.08 13.37 82.10
C ILE A 28 4.07 13.30 83.28
N ILE A 29 5.27 13.89 83.17
CA ILE A 29 5.94 14.82 84.14
C ILE A 29 7.38 15.18 83.67
N PRO A 30 7.88 16.42 83.94
CA PRO A 30 9.00 17.08 83.23
C PRO A 30 10.27 17.21 84.14
N PRO A 31 11.10 18.26 84.04
CA PRO A 31 12.21 18.51 83.11
C PRO A 31 13.60 18.53 83.82
N GLY A 32 14.68 18.25 83.08
CA GLY A 32 16.07 18.44 83.57
C GLY A 32 17.06 18.03 82.48
N LEU A 33 17.64 18.96 81.73
CA LEU A 33 18.87 19.72 82.03
C LEU A 33 20.15 18.88 81.84
N LEU A 34 20.96 19.29 80.85
CA LEU A 34 22.40 19.03 80.63
C LEU A 34 22.78 17.61 80.11
N LEU A 35 23.78 17.40 79.26
CA LEU A 35 24.94 18.20 78.80
C LEU A 35 25.36 17.52 77.46
N VAL A 36 25.39 18.22 76.33
CA VAL A 36 26.59 18.73 75.64
C VAL A 36 27.56 17.65 75.15
N ILE A 37 27.77 17.64 73.82
CA ILE A 37 28.94 17.30 72.97
C ILE A 37 28.26 16.92 71.64
N ALA A 38 28.35 17.64 70.52
CA ALA A 38 29.48 18.36 69.96
C ALA A 38 28.97 19.56 69.15
N PHE A 39 29.50 20.74 69.44
CA PHE A 39 29.44 21.89 68.55
C PHE A 39 30.71 21.88 67.68
N LEU A 40 30.53 22.34 66.43
CA LEU A 40 31.54 22.66 65.40
C LEU A 40 31.97 21.49 64.51
N VAL A 41 31.24 21.26 63.40
CA VAL A 41 31.57 21.77 62.05
C VAL A 41 30.42 21.35 61.12
N LEU A 42 29.51 22.27 60.79
CA LEU A 42 28.67 22.14 59.58
C LEU A 42 28.43 23.54 58.98
N ALA A 43 29.48 24.05 58.35
CA ALA A 43 29.33 24.99 57.24
C ALA A 43 29.28 24.16 55.95
N GLY A 44 28.26 24.42 55.11
CA GLY A 44 28.29 24.07 53.69
C GLY A 44 27.67 22.72 53.32
N CYS A 45 26.45 22.77 52.77
CA CYS A 45 26.19 22.44 51.36
C CYS A 45 24.67 22.43 51.13
N GLN A 46 24.18 23.44 50.42
CA GLN A 46 22.87 23.40 49.78
C GLN A 46 22.88 22.26 48.76
N GLY A 47 22.21 21.15 49.07
CA GLY A 47 21.92 20.11 48.10
C GLY A 47 20.94 20.66 47.06
N ARG A 48 21.44 21.01 45.87
CA ARG A 48 20.61 21.17 44.68
C ARG A 48 19.84 19.86 44.48
N LEU A 49 18.52 19.92 44.57
CA LEU A 49 17.64 18.92 44.00
C LEU A 49 17.83 18.93 42.49
N THR A 50 18.69 18.04 41.99
CA THR A 50 18.79 17.74 40.57
C THR A 50 17.55 16.96 40.18
N THR A 51 16.55 17.66 39.65
CA THR A 51 15.44 17.03 38.94
C THR A 51 16.05 16.34 37.72
N VAL A 52 16.24 15.02 37.80
CA VAL A 52 16.54 14.21 36.63
C VAL A 52 15.26 14.19 35.79
N VAL A 53 15.15 15.14 34.87
CA VAL A 53 14.18 15.05 33.77
C VAL A 53 14.66 13.88 32.92
N THR A 54 14.09 12.70 33.16
CA THR A 54 14.15 11.62 32.18
C THR A 54 13.47 12.15 30.93
N HIS A 55 14.27 12.64 29.97
CA HIS A 55 13.81 12.82 28.60
C HIS A 55 13.37 11.44 28.12
N MET A 56 12.07 11.17 28.20
CA MET A 56 11.48 10.11 27.39
C MET A 56 11.88 10.45 25.95
N PRO A 57 12.51 9.54 25.20
CA PRO A 57 12.79 9.80 23.81
C PRO A 57 11.46 10.16 23.15
N LEU A 58 11.39 11.35 22.57
CA LEU A 58 10.28 11.73 21.71
C LEU A 58 10.14 10.59 20.70
N GLU A 59 8.98 9.93 20.68
CA GLU A 59 8.72 8.94 19.64
C GLU A 59 9.00 9.63 18.30
N PRO A 60 9.78 9.00 17.41
CA PRO A 60 10.07 9.60 16.12
C PRO A 60 8.74 9.98 15.46
N PRO A 61 8.66 11.16 14.82
CA PRO A 61 7.42 11.60 14.20
C PRO A 61 6.90 10.50 13.28
N GLN A 62 5.62 10.18 13.43
CA GLN A 62 4.97 9.17 12.61
C GLN A 62 5.12 9.55 11.14
N LYS A 63 5.71 8.65 10.34
CA LYS A 63 5.92 8.89 8.90
C LYS A 63 4.58 9.01 8.20
N ASP A 64 4.39 10.08 7.44
CA ASP A 64 3.22 10.25 6.59
C ASP A 64 3.48 9.64 5.20
N TYR A 65 3.19 8.35 5.06
CA TYR A 65 3.31 7.67 3.77
C TYR A 65 2.38 8.24 2.69
N PHE A 66 1.38 9.03 3.05
CA PHE A 66 0.42 9.64 2.13
C PHE A 66 0.78 11.08 1.75
N ARG A 67 1.95 11.58 2.19
CA ARG A 67 2.47 12.89 1.80
C ARG A 67 2.55 12.98 0.27
N GLN A 68 1.69 13.81 -0.31
CA GLN A 68 1.70 14.10 -1.74
C GLN A 68 2.82 15.09 -2.07
N LEU A 69 3.39 14.96 -3.26
CA LEU A 69 4.33 15.95 -3.75
C LEU A 69 3.58 17.20 -4.24
N PRO A 70 4.20 18.39 -4.16
CA PRO A 70 3.70 19.59 -4.81
C PRO A 70 3.41 19.37 -6.31
N PRO A 71 2.42 20.08 -6.89
CA PRO A 71 2.13 19.96 -8.31
C PRO A 71 3.36 20.23 -9.20
N GLY A 72 3.62 19.33 -10.14
CA GLY A 72 4.75 19.42 -11.07
C GLY A 72 6.05 18.79 -10.57
N GLU A 73 6.13 18.39 -9.30
CA GLU A 73 7.27 17.62 -8.80
C GLU A 73 7.20 16.14 -9.20
N LEU A 74 8.37 15.55 -9.40
CA LEU A 74 8.53 14.16 -9.80
C LEU A 74 9.08 13.32 -8.64
N ALA A 75 8.69 12.05 -8.57
CA ALA A 75 9.02 11.20 -7.43
C ALA A 75 10.47 10.70 -7.41
N LEU A 76 11.23 10.89 -8.49
CA LEU A 76 12.54 10.25 -8.68
C LEU A 76 13.68 11.27 -8.69
N ARG A 77 14.73 10.96 -7.94
CA ARG A 77 16.00 11.70 -7.92
C ARG A 77 17.14 10.81 -8.41
N LYS A 78 17.95 11.30 -9.34
CA LYS A 78 19.16 10.58 -9.81
C LYS A 78 20.16 10.43 -8.66
N ILE A 79 20.68 9.21 -8.49
CA ILE A 79 21.79 8.94 -7.59
C ILE A 79 23.09 9.33 -8.30
N THR A 80 23.81 10.30 -7.74
CA THR A 80 25.09 10.79 -8.28
C THR A 80 26.31 10.19 -7.57
N ASP A 81 26.18 9.78 -6.31
CA ASP A 81 27.24 9.07 -5.58
C ASP A 81 27.17 7.56 -5.88
N PRO A 82 28.18 6.96 -6.55
CA PRO A 82 28.19 5.53 -6.86
C PRO A 82 28.08 4.61 -5.63
N LYS A 83 28.42 5.09 -4.43
CA LYS A 83 28.28 4.33 -3.17
C LYS A 83 26.84 4.15 -2.73
N GLN A 84 25.94 5.02 -3.20
CA GLN A 84 24.50 4.95 -2.90
C GLN A 84 23.75 4.07 -3.91
N ILE A 85 24.40 3.65 -5.01
CA ILE A 85 23.78 2.71 -5.96
C ILE A 85 23.67 1.33 -5.29
N PRO A 86 22.47 0.75 -5.19
CA PRO A 86 22.25 -0.52 -4.50
C PRO A 86 22.90 -1.69 -5.24
N ASP A 87 23.06 -2.80 -4.51
CA ASP A 87 23.45 -4.08 -5.11
C ASP A 87 22.22 -4.80 -5.66
N TYR A 88 22.18 -4.98 -6.98
CA TYR A 88 21.06 -5.65 -7.66
C TYR A 88 21.18 -7.17 -7.67
N THR A 89 22.26 -7.75 -7.12
CA THR A 89 22.54 -9.19 -7.23
C THR A 89 21.37 -10.08 -6.79
N LYS A 90 20.68 -9.73 -5.69
CA LYS A 90 19.49 -10.48 -5.23
C LYS A 90 18.31 -10.38 -6.20
N ALA A 91 18.13 -9.25 -6.88
CA ALA A 91 17.09 -9.10 -7.90
C ALA A 91 17.44 -9.85 -9.19
N CYS A 92 18.73 -9.96 -9.52
CA CYS A 92 19.19 -10.70 -10.69
C CYS A 92 19.15 -12.23 -10.51
N SER A 93 18.95 -12.76 -9.29
CA SER A 93 18.88 -14.20 -9.05
C SER A 93 17.51 -14.82 -9.33
N ASP A 94 16.46 -14.02 -9.38
CA ASP A 94 15.13 -14.46 -9.78
C ASP A 94 14.65 -13.58 -10.93
N LEU A 95 14.61 -14.17 -12.13
CA LEU A 95 14.16 -13.53 -13.37
C LEU A 95 12.83 -14.14 -13.87
N ASP A 96 12.21 -15.04 -13.11
CA ASP A 96 11.02 -15.74 -13.53
C ASP A 96 9.86 -14.75 -13.73
N GLY A 97 9.21 -14.82 -14.90
CA GLY A 97 8.16 -13.90 -15.32
C GLY A 97 8.64 -12.48 -15.69
N LEU A 98 9.91 -12.12 -15.45
CA LEU A 98 10.41 -10.78 -15.76
C LEU A 98 10.42 -10.49 -17.26
N GLN A 99 10.82 -11.47 -18.09
CA GLN A 99 10.82 -11.32 -19.55
C GLN A 99 9.41 -11.00 -20.08
N GLU A 100 8.40 -11.71 -19.58
CA GLU A 100 7.01 -11.46 -19.96
C GLU A 100 6.54 -10.07 -19.50
N ALA A 101 6.88 -9.68 -18.27
CA ALA A 101 6.52 -8.35 -17.77
C ALA A 101 7.19 -7.23 -18.61
N ILE A 102 8.45 -7.39 -19.03
CA ILE A 102 9.13 -6.42 -19.91
C ILE A 102 8.42 -6.33 -21.26
N ALA A 103 8.05 -7.46 -21.87
CA ALA A 103 7.33 -7.48 -23.13
C ALA A 103 5.99 -6.72 -23.05
N ARG A 104 5.27 -6.84 -21.94
CA ARG A 104 4.03 -6.08 -21.67
C ARG A 104 4.29 -4.58 -21.56
N SER A 105 5.38 -4.17 -20.91
CA SER A 105 5.78 -2.76 -20.88
C SER A 105 6.16 -2.23 -22.27
N LEU A 106 6.90 -3.01 -23.07
CA LEU A 106 7.23 -2.65 -24.45
C LEU A 106 5.98 -2.56 -25.35
N SER A 107 5.01 -3.47 -25.16
CA SER A 107 3.68 -3.40 -25.81
C SER A 107 2.98 -2.07 -25.53
N TYR A 108 2.95 -1.63 -24.26
CA TYR A 108 2.41 -0.32 -23.90
C TYR A 108 3.19 0.82 -24.57
N MET A 109 4.52 0.80 -24.50
CA MET A 109 5.37 1.87 -25.04
C MET A 109 5.32 2.00 -26.57
N ALA A 110 4.92 0.94 -27.27
CA ALA A 110 4.70 0.97 -28.72
C ALA A 110 3.44 1.77 -29.13
N LYS A 111 2.50 2.00 -28.20
CA LYS A 111 1.27 2.77 -28.48
C LYS A 111 1.62 4.26 -28.61
N PRO A 112 1.14 4.98 -29.65
CA PRO A 112 1.43 6.41 -29.81
C PRO A 112 1.04 7.26 -28.60
N SER A 113 -0.04 6.90 -27.92
CA SER A 113 -0.52 7.59 -26.71
C SER A 113 0.46 7.53 -25.53
N SER A 114 1.38 6.57 -25.48
CA SER A 114 2.40 6.49 -24.43
C SER A 114 3.34 7.71 -24.43
N LYS A 115 3.55 8.33 -25.60
CA LYS A 115 4.38 9.53 -25.75
C LYS A 115 3.85 10.74 -24.98
N ASN A 116 2.55 10.79 -24.70
CA ASN A 116 1.93 11.89 -23.95
C ASN A 116 2.36 11.93 -22.47
N PHE A 117 3.00 10.87 -21.97
CA PHE A 117 3.45 10.75 -20.58
C PHE A 117 4.98 10.86 -20.45
N TYR A 118 5.63 11.31 -21.51
CA TYR A 118 7.06 11.57 -21.58
C TYR A 118 7.28 12.95 -22.24
N PRO A 119 8.39 13.64 -21.94
CA PRO A 119 9.49 13.19 -21.09
C PRO A 119 9.10 13.13 -19.60
N TYR A 120 9.76 12.23 -18.87
CA TYR A 120 9.73 12.20 -17.42
C TYR A 120 10.99 12.90 -16.91
N GLY A 121 10.86 14.18 -16.54
CA GLY A 121 12.02 15.03 -16.30
C GLY A 121 12.88 15.10 -17.57
N ASP A 122 14.13 14.66 -17.48
CA ASP A 122 15.06 14.61 -18.62
C ASP A 122 15.00 13.29 -19.41
N ILE A 123 14.20 12.31 -18.96
CA ILE A 123 14.10 11.00 -19.62
C ILE A 123 13.09 11.07 -20.77
N THR A 124 13.58 10.94 -22.00
CA THR A 124 12.73 10.91 -23.20
C THR A 124 11.98 9.57 -23.33
N HIS A 125 10.93 9.55 -24.16
CA HIS A 125 10.22 8.32 -24.50
C HIS A 125 11.16 7.28 -25.12
N GLU A 126 12.03 7.72 -26.03
CA GLU A 126 13.01 6.89 -26.72
C GLU A 126 14.02 6.28 -25.75
N GLN A 127 14.49 7.06 -24.77
CA GLN A 127 15.41 6.55 -23.73
C GLN A 127 14.72 5.52 -22.83
N ALA A 128 13.45 5.73 -22.47
CA ALA A 128 12.65 4.77 -21.70
C ALA A 128 12.48 3.45 -22.46
N VAL A 129 12.14 3.51 -23.77
CA VAL A 129 12.06 2.32 -24.63
C VAL A 129 13.39 1.59 -24.71
N LYS A 130 14.50 2.31 -24.96
CA LYS A 130 15.85 1.74 -25.03
C LYS A 130 16.26 1.06 -23.72
N SER A 131 15.81 1.59 -22.59
CA SER A 131 16.04 1.01 -21.25
C SER A 131 15.35 -0.33 -21.05
N LEU A 132 14.10 -0.44 -21.49
CA LEU A 132 13.37 -1.71 -21.45
C LEU A 132 13.98 -2.75 -22.40
N GLN A 133 14.38 -2.34 -23.60
CA GLN A 133 15.02 -3.21 -24.59
C GLN A 133 16.39 -3.73 -24.11
N GLU A 134 17.21 -2.88 -23.48
CA GLU A 134 18.49 -3.34 -22.94
C GLU A 134 18.28 -4.27 -21.74
N LEU A 135 17.28 -4.02 -20.88
CA LEU A 135 16.93 -4.97 -19.83
C LEU A 135 16.48 -6.33 -20.40
N GLU A 136 15.61 -6.33 -21.41
CA GLU A 136 15.15 -7.54 -22.10
C GLU A 136 16.33 -8.36 -22.63
N LYS A 137 17.28 -7.67 -23.28
CA LYS A 137 18.52 -8.28 -23.76
C LYS A 137 19.33 -8.88 -22.60
N LEU A 138 19.53 -8.15 -21.50
CA LEU A 138 20.28 -8.67 -20.35
C LEU A 138 19.63 -9.93 -19.75
N VAL A 139 18.30 -9.96 -19.64
CA VAL A 139 17.56 -11.14 -19.19
C VAL A 139 17.76 -12.33 -20.14
N SER A 140 17.77 -12.08 -21.46
CA SER A 140 17.96 -13.14 -22.46
C SER A 140 19.37 -13.75 -22.46
N LEU A 141 20.39 -12.99 -22.03
CA LEU A 141 21.79 -13.44 -22.01
C LEU A 141 22.09 -14.45 -20.89
N LYS A 142 21.18 -14.61 -19.92
CA LYS A 142 21.32 -15.55 -18.78
C LYS A 142 22.67 -15.43 -18.07
N LEU A 143 23.12 -14.19 -17.87
CA LEU A 143 24.32 -13.87 -17.10
C LEU A 143 24.19 -14.36 -15.66
N SER A 144 25.31 -14.59 -14.97
CA SER A 144 25.25 -14.78 -13.52
C SER A 144 24.68 -13.52 -12.84
N PRO A 145 24.06 -13.63 -11.66
CA PRO A 145 23.52 -12.47 -10.96
C PRO A 145 24.54 -11.36 -10.72
N GLN A 146 25.80 -11.72 -10.43
CA GLN A 146 26.90 -10.76 -10.25
C GLN A 146 27.30 -10.08 -11.55
N GLN A 147 27.32 -10.82 -12.67
CA GLN A 147 27.61 -10.27 -13.99
C GLN A 147 26.51 -9.30 -14.43
N MET A 148 25.24 -9.67 -14.26
CA MET A 148 24.10 -8.79 -14.58
C MET A 148 24.11 -7.52 -13.73
N ASN A 149 24.33 -7.64 -12.41
CA ASN A 149 24.48 -6.49 -11.51
C ASN A 149 25.60 -5.54 -11.97
N LYS A 150 26.77 -6.08 -12.34
CA LYS A 150 27.87 -5.28 -12.87
C LYS A 150 27.45 -4.50 -14.12
N VAL A 151 26.83 -5.17 -15.10
CA VAL A 151 26.38 -4.51 -16.33
C VAL A 151 25.32 -3.46 -16.07
N LEU A 152 24.36 -3.72 -15.17
CA LEU A 152 23.34 -2.74 -14.79
C LEU A 152 23.98 -1.49 -14.18
N ARG A 153 24.90 -1.64 -13.22
CA ARG A 153 25.60 -0.50 -12.58
C ARG A 153 26.49 0.28 -13.55
N GLU A 154 27.02 -0.38 -14.58
CA GLU A 154 27.86 0.27 -15.60
C GLU A 154 27.03 1.01 -16.65
N LYS A 155 25.95 0.41 -17.15
CA LYS A 155 25.18 0.92 -18.30
C LYS A 155 24.00 1.81 -17.93
N PHE A 156 23.47 1.70 -16.72
CA PHE A 156 22.26 2.41 -16.32
C PHE A 156 22.57 3.49 -15.28
N ASP A 157 21.88 4.62 -15.40
CA ASP A 157 21.72 5.56 -14.31
C ASP A 157 20.64 5.04 -13.36
N THR A 158 20.89 5.16 -12.05
CA THR A 158 19.94 4.76 -11.01
C THR A 158 19.28 5.99 -10.42
N TYR A 159 17.95 5.95 -10.29
CA TYR A 159 17.14 6.95 -9.64
C TYR A 159 16.45 6.34 -8.43
N ILE A 160 16.44 7.04 -7.31
CA ILE A 160 15.72 6.63 -6.10
C ILE A 160 14.42 7.42 -5.98
N SER A 161 13.37 6.79 -5.48
CA SER A 161 12.19 7.52 -4.98
C SER A 161 12.61 8.51 -3.90
N VAL A 162 12.02 9.71 -3.88
CA VAL A 162 12.18 10.64 -2.75
C VAL A 162 11.47 10.11 -1.50
N GLY A 163 10.48 9.21 -1.64
CA GLY A 163 9.78 8.60 -0.53
C GLY A 163 8.88 9.58 0.25
N CYS A 164 8.43 9.13 1.43
CA CYS A 164 7.61 9.95 2.31
C CYS A 164 8.42 11.01 3.10
N ASP A 165 9.75 10.96 3.04
CA ASP A 165 10.66 11.67 3.94
C ASP A 165 11.84 12.35 3.22
N ASP A 166 11.84 12.39 1.89
CA ASP A 166 12.95 12.88 1.04
C ASP A 166 14.27 12.08 1.18
N GLN A 167 14.22 10.96 1.92
CA GLN A 167 15.31 10.00 2.12
C GLN A 167 15.05 8.65 1.41
N GLY A 168 13.92 8.53 0.72
CA GLY A 168 13.56 7.36 -0.08
C GLY A 168 12.83 6.26 0.68
N THR A 169 12.27 6.54 1.86
CA THR A 169 11.38 5.58 2.52
C THR A 169 10.10 5.40 1.72
N VAL A 170 9.82 4.17 1.29
CA VAL A 170 8.59 3.77 0.61
C VAL A 170 7.91 2.66 1.42
N LEU A 171 6.62 2.84 1.71
CA LEU A 171 5.78 1.78 2.25
C LEU A 171 5.25 0.91 1.11
N PHE A 172 5.61 -0.37 1.14
CA PHE A 172 5.11 -1.42 0.27
C PHE A 172 3.90 -2.10 0.90
N THR A 173 2.83 -2.20 0.12
CA THR A 173 1.66 -3.05 0.40
C THR A 173 1.49 -4.09 -0.71
N GLY A 174 0.53 -5.00 -0.58
CA GLY A 174 0.16 -5.93 -1.64
C GLY A 174 -1.28 -5.77 -2.10
N TYR A 175 -1.51 -6.06 -3.38
CA TYR A 175 -2.83 -6.21 -3.97
C TYR A 175 -2.93 -7.48 -4.82
N TYR A 176 -4.16 -7.89 -5.13
CA TYR A 176 -4.43 -9.16 -5.80
C TYR A 176 -5.77 -9.12 -6.53
N THR A 177 -5.99 -10.06 -7.45
CA THR A 177 -7.29 -10.23 -8.09
C THR A 177 -8.13 -11.21 -7.27
N PRO A 178 -9.23 -10.78 -6.63
CA PRO A 178 -10.08 -11.67 -5.85
C PRO A 178 -10.88 -12.62 -6.75
N ILE A 179 -11.28 -13.76 -6.19
CA ILE A 179 -12.28 -14.66 -6.78
C ILE A 179 -13.52 -14.60 -5.89
N PHE A 180 -14.63 -14.09 -6.43
CA PHE A 180 -15.92 -14.00 -5.74
C PHE A 180 -16.97 -14.86 -6.41
N ASP A 181 -17.99 -15.27 -5.68
CA ASP A 181 -19.13 -15.99 -6.26
C ASP A 181 -20.15 -14.98 -6.81
N GLY A 182 -20.69 -15.24 -8.00
CA GLY A 182 -21.68 -14.37 -8.61
C GLY A 182 -22.65 -15.09 -9.54
N SER A 183 -23.59 -14.33 -10.09
CA SER A 183 -24.57 -14.81 -11.07
C SER A 183 -24.94 -13.69 -12.05
N PRO A 184 -25.12 -13.99 -13.35
CA PRO A 184 -25.66 -13.03 -14.31
C PRO A 184 -27.12 -12.65 -14.00
N VAL A 185 -27.83 -13.48 -13.22
CA VAL A 185 -29.23 -13.26 -12.84
C VAL A 185 -29.33 -13.00 -11.33
N ARG A 186 -30.09 -11.98 -10.95
CA ARG A 186 -30.40 -11.67 -9.56
C ARG A 186 -31.17 -12.81 -8.90
N THR A 187 -30.77 -13.20 -7.70
CA THR A 187 -31.45 -14.23 -6.90
C THR A 187 -31.51 -13.82 -5.43
N ASP A 188 -32.05 -14.70 -4.58
CA ASP A 188 -31.98 -14.49 -3.13
C ASP A 188 -30.57 -14.49 -2.56
N ARG A 189 -29.63 -15.20 -3.21
CA ARG A 189 -28.23 -15.22 -2.83
C ARG A 189 -27.45 -14.07 -3.48
N PHE A 190 -27.69 -13.81 -4.76
CA PHE A 190 -26.92 -12.85 -5.56
C PHE A 190 -27.73 -11.57 -5.75
N LYS A 191 -27.49 -10.58 -4.90
CA LYS A 191 -28.31 -9.37 -4.73
C LYS A 191 -27.59 -8.06 -4.97
N TYR A 192 -26.26 -8.08 -5.06
CA TYR A 192 -25.45 -6.86 -5.11
C TYR A 192 -24.75 -6.73 -6.47
N PRO A 193 -25.16 -5.78 -7.33
CA PRO A 193 -24.70 -5.73 -8.71
C PRO A 193 -23.35 -5.02 -8.85
N LEU A 194 -22.53 -5.51 -9.78
CA LEU A 194 -21.52 -4.72 -10.49
C LEU A 194 -22.16 -4.21 -11.79
N TYR A 195 -21.81 -3.00 -12.22
CA TYR A 195 -22.46 -2.34 -13.36
C TYR A 195 -21.53 -2.17 -14.55
N LYS A 196 -22.12 -2.23 -15.75
CA LYS A 196 -21.49 -1.76 -17.00
C LYS A 196 -21.37 -0.24 -17.00
N THR A 197 -20.58 0.29 -17.94
CA THR A 197 -20.51 1.75 -18.15
C THR A 197 -21.85 2.24 -18.73
N PRO A 198 -22.54 3.19 -18.09
CA PRO A 198 -23.77 3.76 -18.63
C PRO A 198 -23.52 4.62 -19.87
N ASP A 199 -24.48 4.66 -20.80
CA ASP A 199 -24.38 5.42 -22.06
C ASP A 199 -24.28 6.95 -21.86
N ASP A 200 -24.75 7.42 -20.71
CA ASP A 200 -24.71 8.84 -20.33
C ASP A 200 -23.39 9.27 -19.67
N LEU A 201 -22.48 8.33 -19.35
CA LEU A 201 -21.16 8.65 -18.82
C LEU A 201 -20.23 9.08 -19.96
N ILE A 202 -19.85 10.36 -19.95
CA ILE A 202 -19.01 10.95 -20.98
C ILE A 202 -17.57 10.97 -20.52
N LYS A 203 -16.68 10.47 -21.39
CA LYS A 203 -15.23 10.46 -21.18
C LYS A 203 -14.48 10.74 -22.48
N ASP A 204 -13.30 11.31 -22.35
CA ASP A 204 -12.38 11.54 -23.45
C ASP A 204 -11.68 10.24 -23.90
N PRO A 205 -11.03 10.23 -25.08
CA PRO A 205 -10.28 9.07 -25.56
C PRO A 205 -9.15 8.61 -24.62
N ASP A 206 -8.60 9.51 -23.80
CA ASP A 206 -7.59 9.21 -22.78
C ASP A 206 -8.16 8.61 -21.49
N GLY A 207 -9.49 8.51 -21.39
CA GLY A 207 -10.23 7.99 -20.24
C GLY A 207 -10.63 9.05 -19.21
N THR A 208 -10.30 10.32 -19.41
CA THR A 208 -10.70 11.42 -18.53
C THR A 208 -12.22 11.56 -18.49
N ILE A 209 -12.81 11.57 -17.30
CA ILE A 209 -14.27 11.67 -17.13
C ILE A 209 -14.71 13.12 -17.24
N GLN A 210 -15.60 13.39 -18.19
CA GLN A 210 -16.20 14.71 -18.41
C GLN A 210 -17.47 14.90 -17.60
N GLY A 211 -18.23 13.83 -17.36
CA GLY A 211 -19.43 13.87 -16.52
C GLY A 211 -20.57 13.00 -17.04
N GLN A 212 -21.79 13.34 -16.64
CA GLN A 212 -23.04 12.74 -17.10
C GLN A 212 -23.69 13.67 -18.14
N ARG A 213 -24.12 13.13 -19.27
CA ARG A 213 -24.94 13.86 -20.25
C ARG A 213 -26.40 13.83 -19.82
N ALA A 214 -26.98 15.00 -19.56
CA ALA A 214 -28.40 15.15 -19.28
C ALA A 214 -29.24 15.11 -20.59
N PRO A 215 -30.56 14.88 -20.49
CA PRO A 215 -31.46 14.85 -21.66
C PRO A 215 -31.49 16.14 -22.48
N ASP A 216 -31.16 17.29 -21.89
CA ASP A 216 -31.04 18.58 -22.57
C ASP A 216 -29.70 18.77 -23.31
N GLY A 217 -28.82 17.76 -23.25
CA GLY A 217 -27.50 17.75 -23.86
C GLY A 217 -26.39 18.36 -23.01
N GLN A 218 -26.70 18.95 -21.85
CA GLN A 218 -25.69 19.50 -20.95
C GLN A 218 -24.90 18.39 -20.26
N ILE A 219 -23.63 18.67 -19.93
CA ILE A 219 -22.79 17.75 -19.18
C ILE A 219 -22.65 18.28 -17.75
N HIS A 220 -23.03 17.45 -16.78
CA HIS A 220 -22.89 17.75 -15.36
C HIS A 220 -21.98 16.74 -14.69
N LYS A 221 -21.51 17.02 -13.47
CA LYS A 221 -20.74 16.05 -12.70
C LYS A 221 -21.56 14.77 -12.50
N TYR A 222 -20.95 13.61 -12.73
CA TYR A 222 -21.64 12.33 -12.52
C TYR A 222 -22.00 12.13 -11.03
N PRO A 223 -23.12 11.48 -10.70
CA PRO A 223 -23.53 11.24 -9.32
C PRO A 223 -22.48 10.50 -8.47
N SER A 224 -22.46 10.81 -7.17
CA SER A 224 -21.58 10.13 -6.21
C SER A 224 -22.05 8.69 -5.98
N ARG A 225 -21.19 7.86 -5.36
CA ARG A 225 -21.56 6.50 -4.93
C ARG A 225 -22.88 6.47 -4.15
N VAL A 226 -23.06 7.38 -3.19
CA VAL A 226 -24.27 7.44 -2.35
C VAL A 226 -25.50 7.72 -3.18
N ASP A 227 -25.40 8.66 -4.11
CA ASP A 227 -26.52 9.04 -5.00
C ASP A 227 -26.86 7.90 -5.97
N ILE A 228 -25.84 7.22 -6.50
CA ILE A 228 -25.99 6.02 -7.33
C ILE A 228 -26.71 4.92 -6.55
N GLN A 229 -26.26 4.59 -5.33
CA GLN A 229 -26.82 3.51 -4.53
C GLN A 229 -28.23 3.79 -4.01
N LYS A 230 -28.56 5.07 -3.74
CA LYS A 230 -29.90 5.49 -3.27
C LYS A 230 -30.89 5.72 -4.41
N SER A 231 -30.41 5.85 -5.64
CA SER A 231 -31.25 5.98 -6.82
C SER A 231 -31.40 4.64 -7.55
N ASN A 232 -32.30 4.59 -8.53
CA ASN A 232 -32.45 3.45 -9.43
C ASN A 232 -31.83 3.75 -10.81
N MET A 233 -30.89 4.70 -10.89
CA MET A 233 -30.42 5.25 -12.16
C MET A 233 -29.64 4.25 -13.01
N LEU A 234 -29.08 3.20 -12.41
CA LEU A 234 -28.30 2.17 -13.10
C LEU A 234 -29.13 0.90 -13.43
N ALA A 235 -30.44 0.90 -13.17
CA ALA A 235 -31.27 -0.26 -13.46
C ALA A 235 -31.19 -0.64 -14.95
N GLY A 236 -30.95 -1.92 -15.23
CA GLY A 236 -30.75 -2.44 -16.58
C GLY A 236 -29.29 -2.44 -17.05
N ASN A 237 -28.37 -1.83 -16.30
CA ASN A 237 -26.93 -1.84 -16.58
C ASN A 237 -26.15 -2.88 -15.76
N GLU A 238 -26.82 -3.80 -15.08
CA GLU A 238 -26.16 -4.82 -14.27
C GLU A 238 -25.32 -5.76 -15.16
N LEU A 239 -24.08 -5.99 -14.72
CA LEU A 239 -23.13 -6.91 -15.35
C LEU A 239 -23.20 -8.28 -14.70
N VAL A 240 -23.11 -8.31 -13.37
CA VAL A 240 -23.16 -9.52 -12.56
C VAL A 240 -23.63 -9.17 -11.15
N TRP A 241 -24.27 -10.11 -10.47
CA TRP A 241 -24.72 -9.97 -9.09
C TRP A 241 -23.83 -10.80 -8.17
N LEU A 242 -23.22 -10.16 -7.17
CA LEU A 242 -22.45 -10.82 -6.10
C LEU A 242 -23.33 -11.12 -4.89
N SER A 243 -22.84 -12.01 -4.04
CA SER A 243 -23.54 -12.41 -2.81
C SER A 243 -23.27 -11.52 -1.59
N ASP A 244 -22.24 -10.68 -1.65
CA ASP A 244 -21.82 -9.83 -0.52
C ASP A 244 -21.61 -8.37 -0.98
N PRO A 245 -22.19 -7.38 -0.25
CA PRO A 245 -22.11 -5.97 -0.64
C PRO A 245 -20.71 -5.38 -0.43
N PHE A 246 -19.95 -5.89 0.54
CA PHE A 246 -18.58 -5.46 0.75
C PHE A 246 -17.65 -6.05 -0.32
N GLU A 247 -17.89 -7.29 -0.78
CA GLU A 247 -17.17 -7.85 -1.93
C GLU A 247 -17.36 -6.98 -3.19
N VAL A 248 -18.56 -6.45 -3.44
CA VAL A 248 -18.79 -5.44 -4.51
C VAL A 248 -17.89 -4.21 -4.32
N TYR A 249 -17.78 -3.69 -3.10
CA TYR A 249 -16.89 -2.58 -2.81
C TYR A 249 -15.40 -2.94 -3.04
N ILE A 250 -14.99 -4.16 -2.69
CA ILE A 250 -13.63 -4.64 -2.94
C ILE A 250 -13.33 -4.65 -4.44
N VAL A 251 -14.24 -5.14 -5.28
CA VAL A 251 -14.05 -5.11 -6.74
C VAL A 251 -13.89 -3.67 -7.24
N HIS A 252 -14.65 -2.70 -6.71
CA HIS A 252 -14.44 -1.28 -7.03
C HIS A 252 -13.06 -0.76 -6.65
N VAL A 253 -12.50 -1.22 -5.52
CA VAL A 253 -11.17 -0.79 -5.05
C VAL A 253 -10.04 -1.47 -5.84
N GLN A 254 -10.16 -2.76 -6.12
CA GLN A 254 -9.15 -3.54 -6.85
C GLN A 254 -9.20 -3.30 -8.37
N GLY A 255 -10.33 -2.85 -8.90
CA GLY A 255 -10.51 -2.56 -10.32
C GLY A 255 -10.70 -3.79 -11.21
N SER A 256 -10.45 -5.00 -10.70
CA SER A 256 -10.72 -6.25 -11.40
C SER A 256 -11.10 -7.37 -10.42
N ALA A 257 -11.78 -8.38 -10.93
CA ALA A 257 -12.12 -9.59 -10.18
C ALA A 257 -12.33 -10.78 -11.14
N LYS A 258 -12.22 -11.98 -10.58
CA LYS A 258 -12.68 -13.22 -11.19
C LYS A 258 -14.00 -13.61 -10.52
N ILE A 259 -15.02 -13.92 -11.29
CA ILE A 259 -16.34 -14.30 -10.78
C ILE A 259 -16.56 -15.77 -11.06
N ARG A 260 -16.72 -16.56 -10.00
CA ARG A 260 -17.13 -17.95 -10.08
C ARG A 260 -18.66 -18.01 -10.21
N MET A 261 -19.10 -18.51 -11.35
CA MET A 261 -20.51 -18.68 -11.69
C MET A 261 -21.10 -19.95 -11.04
N PRO A 262 -22.43 -20.10 -10.98
CA PRO A 262 -23.07 -21.25 -10.34
C PRO A 262 -22.77 -22.59 -11.03
N ASP A 263 -22.41 -22.57 -12.31
CA ASP A 263 -21.97 -23.74 -13.09
C ASP A 263 -20.49 -24.10 -12.86
N GLY A 264 -19.77 -23.34 -12.03
CA GLY A 264 -18.35 -23.51 -11.71
C GLY A 264 -17.39 -22.81 -12.67
N GLN A 265 -17.87 -22.24 -13.79
CA GLN A 265 -17.02 -21.45 -14.67
C GLN A 265 -16.56 -20.17 -13.98
N THR A 266 -15.39 -19.66 -14.38
CA THR A 266 -14.85 -18.41 -13.85
C THR A 266 -14.71 -17.38 -14.96
N GLU A 267 -15.39 -16.26 -14.82
CA GLU A 267 -15.35 -15.13 -15.75
C GLU A 267 -14.49 -13.99 -15.20
N GLY A 268 -13.79 -13.27 -16.08
CA GLY A 268 -13.06 -12.07 -15.70
C GLY A 268 -13.95 -10.84 -15.79
N ILE A 269 -13.78 -9.93 -14.83
CA ILE A 269 -14.35 -8.59 -14.86
C ILE A 269 -13.21 -7.59 -14.66
N ALA A 270 -13.17 -6.58 -15.52
CA ALA A 270 -12.14 -5.54 -15.49
C ALA A 270 -12.75 -4.14 -15.51
N TYR A 271 -11.98 -3.20 -15.00
CA TYR A 271 -12.26 -1.77 -15.02
C TYR A 271 -12.61 -1.28 -16.44
N ALA A 272 -13.67 -0.49 -16.54
CA ALA A 272 -14.09 0.17 -17.78
C ALA A 272 -14.12 1.70 -17.66
N ALA A 273 -14.60 2.23 -16.52
CA ALA A 273 -14.69 3.65 -16.24
C ALA A 273 -14.93 3.93 -14.74
N HIS A 274 -14.99 5.20 -14.36
CA HIS A 274 -15.47 5.64 -13.05
C HIS A 274 -16.36 6.87 -13.16
N ASN A 275 -17.06 7.24 -12.09
CA ASN A 275 -17.95 8.41 -12.04
C ASN A 275 -17.22 9.77 -11.92
N GLY A 276 -15.89 9.80 -11.92
CA GLY A 276 -15.10 11.05 -11.94
C GLY A 276 -14.81 11.63 -10.56
N TRP A 277 -15.25 10.96 -9.49
CA TRP A 277 -14.91 11.35 -8.13
C TRP A 277 -13.57 10.75 -7.69
N GLU A 278 -12.84 11.52 -6.88
CA GLU A 278 -11.64 11.03 -6.23
C GLU A 278 -11.95 9.94 -5.21
N TYR A 279 -11.03 8.98 -5.11
CA TYR A 279 -11.13 7.91 -4.12
C TYR A 279 -10.94 8.48 -2.72
N GLN A 280 -11.84 8.13 -1.81
CA GLN A 280 -11.67 8.39 -0.38
C GLN A 280 -11.61 7.08 0.37
N SER A 281 -10.58 6.94 1.23
CA SER A 281 -10.38 5.70 1.97
C SER A 281 -11.32 5.60 3.16
N ILE A 282 -12.09 4.51 3.21
CA ILE A 282 -12.96 4.18 4.36
C ILE A 282 -12.15 3.86 5.63
N ARG A 283 -10.85 3.56 5.47
CA ARG A 283 -9.93 3.18 6.54
C ARG A 283 -9.92 4.22 7.67
N LYS A 284 -9.84 5.51 7.29
CA LYS A 284 -9.76 6.62 8.26
C LYS A 284 -10.99 6.66 9.16
N LYS A 285 -12.18 6.51 8.59
CA LYS A 285 -13.44 6.48 9.34
C LYS A 285 -13.53 5.24 10.24
N MET A 286 -13.19 4.05 9.73
CA MET A 286 -13.25 2.83 10.53
C MET A 286 -12.31 2.87 11.74
N ILE A 287 -11.14 3.51 11.62
CA ILE A 287 -10.24 3.75 12.75
C ILE A 287 -10.82 4.78 13.71
N ALA A 288 -11.34 5.90 13.19
CA ALA A 288 -11.94 6.96 14.01
C ALA A 288 -13.13 6.44 14.83
N ASP A 289 -13.93 5.53 14.26
CA ASP A 289 -15.06 4.89 14.91
C ASP A 289 -14.64 3.71 15.82
N GLY A 290 -13.33 3.49 16.01
CA GLY A 290 -12.78 2.49 16.93
C GLY A 290 -12.92 1.03 16.48
N LYS A 291 -13.24 0.78 15.20
CA LYS A 291 -13.41 -0.59 14.69
C LYS A 291 -12.08 -1.31 14.49
N PHE A 292 -11.02 -0.55 14.18
CA PHE A 292 -9.68 -1.07 14.01
C PHE A 292 -8.62 -0.06 14.46
N THR A 293 -7.42 -0.56 14.75
CA THR A 293 -6.22 0.27 14.85
C THR A 293 -5.56 0.43 13.47
N GLU A 294 -4.64 1.37 13.34
CA GLU A 294 -3.85 1.50 12.10
C GLU A 294 -3.04 0.25 11.75
N LYS A 295 -2.60 -0.50 12.76
CA LYS A 295 -1.77 -1.70 12.56
C LYS A 295 -2.62 -2.90 12.15
N ASP A 296 -3.86 -2.96 12.61
CA ASP A 296 -4.71 -4.14 12.44
C ASP A 296 -5.64 -4.04 11.22
N ILE A 297 -5.90 -2.83 10.71
CA ILE A 297 -6.76 -2.65 9.55
C ILE A 297 -6.07 -3.08 8.25
N ASN A 298 -6.56 -4.16 7.65
CA ASN A 298 -6.18 -4.64 6.33
C ASN A 298 -7.41 -5.20 5.60
N MET A 299 -7.27 -5.54 4.32
CA MET A 299 -8.39 -6.01 3.50
C MET A 299 -9.09 -7.25 4.10
N LYS A 300 -8.32 -8.22 4.58
CA LYS A 300 -8.88 -9.43 5.20
C LYS A 300 -9.66 -9.09 6.46
N ALA A 301 -9.10 -8.25 7.33
CA ALA A 301 -9.75 -7.82 8.56
C ALA A 301 -11.08 -7.10 8.27
N MET A 302 -11.13 -6.23 7.25
CA MET A 302 -12.37 -5.58 6.82
C MET A 302 -13.39 -6.58 6.26
N ILE A 303 -12.96 -7.56 5.45
CA ILE A 303 -13.85 -8.64 4.95
C ILE A 303 -14.48 -9.38 6.13
N ASP A 304 -13.67 -9.83 7.09
CA ASP A 304 -14.16 -10.60 8.24
C ASP A 304 -15.12 -9.76 9.10
N TYR A 305 -14.83 -8.47 9.28
CA TYR A 305 -15.69 -7.54 10.02
C TYR A 305 -17.05 -7.35 9.34
N PHE A 306 -17.08 -7.07 8.04
CA PHE A 306 -18.33 -6.80 7.33
C PHE A 306 -19.17 -8.05 7.08
N LYS A 307 -18.55 -9.24 7.04
CA LYS A 307 -19.29 -10.50 7.11
C LYS A 307 -20.04 -10.67 8.43
N ALA A 308 -19.46 -10.21 9.54
CA ALA A 308 -20.11 -10.21 10.84
C ALA A 308 -21.10 -9.03 11.03
N HIS A 309 -20.92 -7.93 10.30
CA HIS A 309 -21.71 -6.70 10.42
C HIS A 309 -22.22 -6.20 9.05
N PRO A 310 -23.02 -6.99 8.32
CA PRO A 310 -23.42 -6.66 6.95
C PRO A 310 -24.27 -5.39 6.86
N ASN A 311 -25.00 -5.04 7.92
CA ASN A 311 -25.80 -3.82 8.02
C ASN A 311 -24.95 -2.54 8.19
N GLU A 312 -23.65 -2.65 8.49
CA GLU A 312 -22.75 -1.50 8.62
C GLU A 312 -22.02 -1.16 7.30
N VAL A 313 -22.10 -2.00 6.26
CA VAL A 313 -21.33 -1.82 5.02
C VAL A 313 -21.56 -0.44 4.41
N ASP A 314 -22.83 -0.09 4.19
CA ASP A 314 -23.22 1.19 3.58
C ASP A 314 -22.78 2.39 4.41
N MET A 315 -22.64 2.28 5.73
CA MET A 315 -22.17 3.39 6.57
C MET A 315 -20.73 3.79 6.25
N TYR A 316 -19.88 2.83 5.85
CA TYR A 316 -18.47 3.12 5.55
C TYR A 316 -18.22 3.26 4.06
N VAL A 317 -18.74 2.37 3.22
CA VAL A 317 -18.41 2.40 1.78
C VAL A 317 -18.89 3.68 1.10
N ASN A 318 -19.96 4.29 1.63
CA ASN A 318 -20.50 5.56 1.14
C ASN A 318 -19.61 6.78 1.42
N GLU A 319 -18.61 6.68 2.30
CA GLU A 319 -17.58 7.72 2.44
C GLU A 319 -16.71 7.84 1.18
N ASN A 320 -16.65 6.80 0.36
CA ASN A 320 -15.94 6.83 -0.90
C ASN A 320 -16.90 7.23 -2.04
N PRO A 321 -16.94 8.51 -2.47
CA PRO A 321 -17.86 8.96 -3.52
C PRO A 321 -17.55 8.34 -4.89
N ARG A 322 -16.35 7.77 -5.06
CA ARG A 322 -15.93 7.11 -6.30
C ARG A 322 -16.69 5.82 -6.52
N PHE A 323 -17.29 5.69 -7.69
CA PHE A 323 -17.97 4.50 -8.19
C PHE A 323 -17.27 4.04 -9.48
N VAL A 324 -17.09 2.73 -9.64
CA VAL A 324 -16.35 2.14 -10.77
C VAL A 324 -17.29 1.27 -11.59
N PHE A 325 -17.19 1.38 -12.91
CA PHE A 325 -17.94 0.60 -13.87
C PHE A 325 -17.02 -0.41 -14.56
N PHE A 326 -17.59 -1.52 -14.99
CA PHE A 326 -16.83 -2.69 -15.43
C PHE A 326 -17.26 -3.19 -16.80
N ARG A 327 -16.43 -4.08 -17.34
CA ARG A 327 -16.69 -4.86 -18.55
C ARG A 327 -16.23 -6.30 -18.35
N PRO A 328 -16.80 -7.27 -19.08
CA PRO A 328 -16.22 -8.59 -19.19
C PRO A 328 -14.76 -8.52 -19.67
N GLU A 329 -13.92 -9.40 -19.15
CA GLU A 329 -12.52 -9.54 -19.53
C GLU A 329 -12.20 -11.03 -19.72
N THR A 330 -11.55 -11.34 -20.84
CA THR A 330 -11.01 -12.67 -21.10
C THR A 330 -9.51 -12.67 -20.83
N GLY A 331 -8.99 -13.79 -20.31
CA GLY A 331 -7.56 -13.93 -19.99
C GLY A 331 -7.16 -13.36 -18.63
N GLU A 332 -5.93 -12.87 -18.55
CA GLU A 332 -5.31 -12.39 -17.31
C GLU A 332 -5.82 -10.99 -16.90
N PRO A 333 -5.87 -10.67 -15.60
CA PRO A 333 -6.20 -9.34 -15.11
C PRO A 333 -5.26 -8.29 -15.70
N ARG A 334 -5.78 -7.09 -15.98
CA ARG A 334 -5.02 -5.98 -16.57
C ARG A 334 -4.86 -4.83 -15.59
N GLY A 335 -3.70 -4.18 -15.64
CA GLY A 335 -3.40 -2.99 -14.86
C GLY A 335 -3.84 -1.71 -15.59
N SER A 336 -3.56 -0.56 -14.99
CA SER A 336 -3.94 0.76 -15.51
C SER A 336 -3.37 1.10 -16.89
N LEU A 337 -2.29 0.44 -17.32
CA LEU A 337 -1.72 0.60 -18.67
C LEU A 337 -2.43 -0.24 -19.74
N ASN A 338 -3.51 -0.95 -19.35
CA ASN A 338 -4.27 -1.88 -20.19
C ASN A 338 -3.42 -3.05 -20.72
N GLU A 339 -2.39 -3.42 -19.96
CA GLU A 339 -1.58 -4.62 -20.15
C GLU A 339 -1.84 -5.58 -18.99
N SER A 340 -1.69 -6.88 -19.22
CA SER A 340 -1.87 -7.88 -18.17
C SER A 340 -0.88 -7.66 -17.02
N VAL A 341 -1.30 -7.86 -15.78
CA VAL A 341 -0.41 -7.80 -14.61
C VAL A 341 0.29 -9.14 -14.37
N THR A 342 1.56 -9.10 -13.97
CA THR A 342 2.37 -10.30 -13.73
C THR A 342 2.64 -10.41 -12.22
N PRO A 343 2.26 -11.52 -11.55
CA PRO A 343 2.50 -11.70 -10.12
C PRO A 343 3.97 -11.46 -9.76
N PHE A 344 4.20 -10.64 -8.72
CA PHE A 344 5.52 -10.22 -8.23
C PHE A 344 6.42 -9.52 -9.27
N ARG A 345 5.89 -9.17 -10.45
CA ARG A 345 6.61 -8.42 -11.50
C ARG A 345 5.86 -7.17 -11.97
N THR A 346 4.69 -6.90 -11.39
CA THR A 346 3.95 -5.65 -11.58
C THR A 346 3.87 -4.91 -10.25
N ILE A 347 4.18 -3.62 -10.29
CA ILE A 347 3.92 -2.69 -9.19
C ILE A 347 2.90 -1.62 -9.60
N ALA A 348 2.20 -1.09 -8.60
CA ALA A 348 1.33 0.06 -8.71
C ALA A 348 1.97 1.26 -8.00
N THR A 349 2.08 2.36 -8.73
CA THR A 349 2.56 3.66 -8.21
C THR A 349 1.65 4.78 -8.69
N ASP A 350 1.88 6.00 -8.20
CA ASP A 350 1.18 7.19 -8.68
C ASP A 350 1.71 7.63 -10.06
N LYS A 351 0.90 7.41 -11.10
CA LYS A 351 1.22 7.69 -12.50
C LYS A 351 1.29 9.19 -12.84
N SER A 352 1.02 10.09 -11.89
CA SER A 352 1.23 11.53 -12.03
C SER A 352 2.67 11.95 -11.70
N ILE A 353 3.38 11.16 -10.89
CA ILE A 353 4.73 11.48 -10.39
C ILE A 353 5.77 10.39 -10.66
N TYR A 354 5.38 9.21 -11.15
CA TYR A 354 6.27 8.12 -11.56
C TYR A 354 6.18 7.82 -13.07
N PRO A 355 7.29 7.38 -13.70
CA PRO A 355 7.33 7.09 -15.13
C PRO A 355 6.63 5.76 -15.44
N ARG A 356 5.70 5.80 -16.40
CA ARG A 356 4.86 4.64 -16.76
C ARG A 356 5.66 3.55 -17.45
N ALA A 357 5.33 2.29 -17.15
CA ALA A 357 5.89 1.07 -17.76
C ALA A 357 7.37 0.77 -17.45
N MET A 358 8.09 1.70 -16.83
CA MET A 358 9.50 1.51 -16.50
C MET A 358 9.72 0.41 -15.47
N PHE A 359 10.87 -0.25 -15.56
CA PHE A 359 11.27 -1.22 -14.55
C PHE A 359 11.88 -0.55 -13.33
N ALA A 360 11.61 -1.14 -12.18
CA ALA A 360 12.08 -0.70 -10.90
C ALA A 360 12.67 -1.87 -10.11
N PHE A 361 13.71 -1.58 -9.32
CA PHE A 361 14.21 -2.46 -8.28
C PHE A 361 13.48 -2.13 -6.96
N THR A 362 12.83 -3.15 -6.41
CA THR A 362 12.11 -3.08 -5.13
C THR A 362 13.02 -3.61 -4.01
N ALA A 363 13.64 -2.70 -3.28
CA ALA A 363 14.52 -3.04 -2.16
C ALA A 363 13.69 -3.13 -0.87
N VAL A 364 12.95 -4.22 -0.74
CA VAL A 364 12.07 -4.49 0.41
C VAL A 364 12.14 -5.98 0.79
N ASP A 365 12.06 -6.26 2.08
CA ASP A 365 12.06 -7.64 2.59
C ASP A 365 10.62 -8.14 2.75
N LEU A 366 10.16 -8.88 1.74
CA LEU A 366 8.85 -9.53 1.70
C LEU A 366 9.02 -11.06 1.74
N ASP A 367 7.99 -11.76 2.22
CA ASP A 367 7.95 -13.23 2.27
C ASP A 367 8.27 -13.87 0.90
N THR A 368 7.74 -13.27 -0.17
CA THR A 368 8.13 -13.56 -1.55
C THR A 368 8.94 -12.37 -2.08
N PRO A 369 10.23 -12.54 -2.39
CA PRO A 369 11.04 -11.49 -3.00
C PRO A 369 10.46 -11.04 -4.34
N VAL A 370 10.47 -9.72 -4.58
CA VAL A 370 9.99 -9.12 -5.84
C VAL A 370 11.17 -8.81 -6.77
N GLY A 371 12.25 -8.23 -6.24
CA GLY A 371 13.43 -7.87 -7.04
C GLY A 371 13.09 -6.82 -8.10
N PHE A 372 13.28 -7.15 -9.37
CA PHE A 372 12.87 -6.29 -10.49
C PHE A 372 11.39 -6.51 -10.84
N ALA A 373 10.66 -5.41 -10.98
CA ALA A 373 9.26 -5.36 -11.39
C ALA A 373 9.03 -4.17 -12.34
N LEU A 374 7.90 -4.18 -13.04
CA LEU A 374 7.50 -3.18 -14.02
C LEU A 374 6.37 -2.34 -13.47
N ASP A 375 6.46 -1.03 -13.66
CA ASP A 375 5.48 -0.08 -13.16
C ASP A 375 4.27 0.07 -14.09
N GLN A 376 3.41 -0.95 -14.06
CA GLN A 376 2.33 -1.17 -15.02
C GLN A 376 0.94 -0.84 -14.47
N ASP A 377 0.85 -0.45 -13.21
CA ASP A 377 -0.44 -0.24 -12.56
C ASP A 377 -0.51 1.02 -11.69
N THR A 378 -1.72 1.37 -11.24
CA THR A 378 -1.96 2.46 -10.31
C THR A 378 -3.16 2.13 -9.44
N GLY A 379 -3.27 2.76 -8.27
CA GLY A 379 -4.37 2.55 -7.34
C GLY A 379 -4.88 3.86 -6.78
N GLY A 380 -6.18 3.94 -6.49
CA GLY A 380 -6.79 5.15 -5.91
C GLY A 380 -6.17 5.58 -4.57
N ALA A 381 -5.64 4.62 -3.81
CA ALA A 381 -4.93 4.87 -2.55
C ALA A 381 -3.41 5.09 -2.72
N ILE A 382 -2.88 4.93 -3.92
CA ILE A 382 -1.45 5.02 -4.24
C ILE A 382 -1.20 6.36 -4.94
N ARG A 383 -1.15 7.43 -4.14
CA ARG A 383 -1.11 8.83 -4.59
C ARG A 383 0.05 9.64 -4.02
N ALA A 384 1.16 8.98 -3.70
CA ALA A 384 2.30 9.58 -2.99
C ALA A 384 3.62 8.90 -3.37
N ALA A 385 4.73 9.64 -3.27
CA ALA A 385 6.07 9.10 -3.54
C ALA A 385 6.45 7.99 -2.56
N GLY A 386 5.97 8.05 -1.32
CA GLY A 386 6.19 7.03 -0.29
C GLY A 386 5.31 5.78 -0.38
N ARG A 387 4.60 5.53 -1.49
CA ARG A 387 3.70 4.37 -1.65
C ARG A 387 3.99 3.56 -2.90
N CYS A 388 4.01 2.24 -2.72
CA CYS A 388 4.09 1.25 -3.79
C CYS A 388 3.24 0.04 -3.42
N ASP A 389 2.49 -0.51 -4.38
CA ASP A 389 1.71 -1.73 -4.19
C ASP A 389 2.26 -2.83 -5.10
N VAL A 390 2.42 -4.04 -4.58
CA VAL A 390 2.93 -5.19 -5.35
C VAL A 390 1.78 -6.10 -5.74
N TYR A 391 1.67 -6.45 -7.02
CA TYR A 391 0.67 -7.40 -7.48
C TYR A 391 1.06 -8.83 -7.08
N MET A 392 0.21 -9.52 -6.33
CA MET A 392 0.53 -10.83 -5.75
C MET A 392 -0.12 -12.01 -6.48
N GLY A 393 -0.96 -11.75 -7.48
CA GLY A 393 -1.64 -12.76 -8.27
C GLY A 393 -3.14 -12.87 -8.00
N VAL A 394 -3.69 -14.07 -8.19
CA VAL A 394 -5.15 -14.30 -8.20
C VAL A 394 -5.56 -15.22 -7.04
N GLY A 395 -6.68 -14.91 -6.40
CA GLY A 395 -7.36 -15.77 -5.42
C GLY A 395 -6.79 -15.72 -4.00
N ASN A 396 -7.25 -16.65 -3.17
CA ASN A 396 -7.10 -16.58 -1.71
C ASN A 396 -5.64 -16.52 -1.24
N ARG A 397 -4.75 -17.32 -1.83
CA ARG A 397 -3.32 -17.32 -1.46
C ARG A 397 -2.68 -15.95 -1.72
N ALA A 398 -2.99 -15.32 -2.85
CA ALA A 398 -2.50 -13.98 -3.16
C ALA A 398 -3.10 -12.95 -2.18
N GLY A 399 -4.38 -13.09 -1.82
CA GLY A 399 -5.03 -12.24 -0.81
C GLY A 399 -4.41 -12.35 0.59
N GLU A 400 -4.00 -13.56 1.01
CA GLU A 400 -3.31 -13.77 2.28
C GLU A 400 -1.93 -13.10 2.32
N LEU A 401 -1.16 -13.21 1.22
CA LEU A 401 0.13 -12.53 1.09
C LEU A 401 -0.07 -11.01 1.08
N ALA A 402 -1.06 -10.52 0.34
CA ALA A 402 -1.37 -9.09 0.24
C ALA A 402 -1.75 -8.50 1.60
N GLY A 403 -2.60 -9.20 2.35
CA GLY A 403 -3.04 -8.76 3.69
C GLY A 403 -1.92 -8.71 4.74
N LYS A 404 -0.82 -9.45 4.56
CA LYS A 404 0.35 -9.45 5.46
C LYS A 404 1.41 -8.43 5.06
N THR A 405 1.30 -7.88 3.85
CA THR A 405 2.32 -7.00 3.28
C THR A 405 2.12 -5.58 3.76
N TYR A 406 2.98 -5.17 4.68
CA TYR A 406 3.12 -3.82 5.19
C TYR A 406 4.57 -3.65 5.62
N ARG A 407 5.43 -3.21 4.70
CA ARG A 407 6.89 -3.16 4.91
C ARG A 407 7.48 -1.88 4.32
N GLU A 408 8.37 -1.27 5.07
CA GLU A 408 9.20 -0.19 4.53
C GLU A 408 10.33 -0.77 3.69
N GLY A 409 10.68 -0.06 2.62
CA GLY A 409 11.82 -0.35 1.78
C GLY A 409 12.19 0.87 0.95
N GLN A 410 12.93 0.64 -0.13
CA GLN A 410 13.30 1.67 -1.10
C GLN A 410 12.93 1.22 -2.51
N LEU A 411 12.62 2.19 -3.37
CA LEU A 411 12.22 1.97 -4.74
C LEU A 411 13.18 2.69 -5.68
N TYR A 412 13.76 1.96 -6.63
CA TYR A 412 14.75 2.48 -7.56
C TYR A 412 14.32 2.26 -9.00
N TYR A 413 14.49 3.25 -9.88
CA TYR A 413 14.25 3.13 -11.32
C TYR A 413 15.58 3.25 -12.06
N LEU A 414 15.71 2.52 -13.16
CA LEU A 414 16.94 2.49 -13.94
C LEU A 414 16.65 2.88 -15.38
N PHE A 415 17.53 3.72 -15.93
CA PHE A 415 17.48 4.17 -17.32
C PHE A 415 18.85 4.00 -17.95
N VAL A 416 18.93 3.61 -19.22
CA VAL A 416 20.24 3.57 -19.89
C VAL A 416 20.86 4.96 -19.81
N LYS A 417 22.17 5.01 -19.59
CA LYS A 417 22.91 6.26 -19.72
C LYS A 417 22.73 6.79 -21.16
N PRO A 418 22.60 8.12 -21.34
CA PRO A 418 22.64 8.69 -22.68
C PRO A 418 23.93 8.23 -23.38
N ASP A 419 23.86 8.02 -24.70
CA ASP A 419 25.07 7.71 -25.46
C ASP A 419 26.06 8.87 -25.23
N SER A 420 27.28 8.55 -24.82
CA SER A 420 28.33 9.56 -24.68
C SER A 420 28.60 10.14 -26.06
N GLU A 421 28.29 11.44 -26.25
CA GLU A 421 28.71 12.20 -27.44
C GLU A 421 30.24 12.18 -27.62
#